data_AF-A0A7J6S4B7-F1
#
_entry.id   AF-A0A7J6S4B7-F1
#
_cell.length_a   1.000
_cell.length_b   1.000
_cell.length_c   1.000
_cell.angle_alpha   90.00
_cell.angle_beta   90.00
_cell.angle_gamma   90.00
#
_symmetry.space_group_name_H-M   'P 1'
#
loop_
_entity.id
_entity.type
_entity.pdbx_description
1 polymer ?
#
loop_
_entity_poly.entity_id
_entity_poly.type
_entity_poly.pdbx_seq_one_letter_code
_entity_poly.pdbx_strand_id
1 'polypeptide(L)'
;MVSGSRVEAIIGFCDIRQFNVATEILQDKIMLFVNQIGEIVHGIADEYHGVANRNLGEAFLMVWRLPFAESQENKKVEAKRQKLADMSVMSFVKILVAINKSPVLAEYRHHPGLLERLGDDYRVTMGFGVHAGWAIEGAIGSEFKIDASYLSPNVNMASRLAAATKQYKTIILCSEVLIKNMCSSHMQKYCRVIDNVTVKGSKVPVRLYTIDVDYLSLPVADSETMDSHLRGVLSRTNSAQAQILDSNNGTVVRKHGSFASSNGSVTGMRRKKRRHSGRRQSNRIAGAVTPPHGIHNRTINKSKLRRMREAKKQKKWSEEYVVADAWEHDEDLILARKIFTPTFLGKFGAAYRNYEAGEWKAAASTLTETKDMLGYEDGPSAVLLKFIRSHECVAPKDWEGYRALTEK
;
A
#
# COMPACT_ATOMS: atom_id res chain seq x y z
N MET A 1 -10.53 -2.88 31.45
CA MET A 1 -9.77 -2.41 30.27
C MET A 1 -8.42 -1.91 30.75
N VAL A 2 -7.33 -2.29 30.08
CA VAL A 2 -5.96 -1.86 30.43
C VAL A 2 -5.70 -0.49 29.81
N SER A 3 -5.00 0.40 30.54
CA SER A 3 -4.60 1.69 29.97
C SER A 3 -3.66 1.50 28.78
N GLY A 4 -3.79 2.34 27.76
CA GLY A 4 -2.81 2.39 26.67
C GLY A 4 -1.45 2.91 27.14
N SER A 5 -0.43 2.64 26.34
CA SER A 5 0.96 3.05 26.56
C SER A 5 1.38 4.07 25.51
N ARG A 6 2.03 5.15 25.93
CA ARG A 6 2.62 6.12 25.00
C ARG A 6 3.86 5.50 24.35
N VAL A 7 3.89 5.49 23.03
CA VAL A 7 5.02 5.00 22.22
C VAL A 7 5.39 6.04 21.17
N GLU A 8 6.59 5.93 20.62
CA GLU A 8 6.95 6.62 19.38
C GLU A 8 6.89 5.65 18.21
N ALA A 9 6.39 6.13 17.09
CA ALA A 9 6.21 5.29 15.91
C ALA A 9 6.31 6.10 14.62
N ILE A 10 6.66 5.39 13.55
CA ILE A 10 6.42 5.84 12.19
C ILE A 10 5.07 5.26 11.77
N ILE A 11 4.19 6.12 11.30
CA ILE A 11 2.82 5.83 10.93
C ILE A 11 2.70 6.05 9.44
N GLY A 12 2.28 5.01 8.73
CA GLY A 12 2.00 5.06 7.32
C GLY A 12 0.53 4.78 7.03
N PHE A 13 -0.05 5.60 6.18
CA PHE A 13 -1.41 5.44 5.68
C PHE A 13 -1.35 5.26 4.17
N CYS A 14 -2.12 4.32 3.64
CA CYS A 14 -2.19 4.12 2.21
C CYS A 14 -3.62 3.94 1.74
N ASP A 15 -4.01 4.62 0.66
CA ASP A 15 -5.37 4.63 0.09
C ASP A 15 -5.37 4.11 -1.35
N ILE A 16 -6.31 3.23 -1.69
CA ILE A 16 -6.52 2.75 -3.06
C ILE A 16 -7.12 3.88 -3.90
N ARG A 17 -6.52 4.16 -5.07
CA ARG A 17 -7.03 5.21 -5.95
C ARG A 17 -8.29 4.78 -6.69
N GLN A 18 -9.21 5.73 -6.84
CA GLN A 18 -10.50 5.52 -7.52
C GLN A 18 -11.31 4.36 -6.92
N PHE A 19 -11.20 4.17 -5.60
CA PHE A 19 -11.84 3.05 -4.90
C PHE A 19 -13.37 3.10 -4.99
N ASN A 20 -13.97 4.29 -4.97
CA ASN A 20 -15.40 4.47 -5.20
C ASN A 20 -15.85 3.83 -6.53
N VAL A 21 -15.14 4.11 -7.63
CA VAL A 21 -15.44 3.50 -8.93
C VAL A 21 -15.21 1.99 -8.90
N ALA A 22 -14.13 1.54 -8.25
CA ALA A 22 -13.87 0.11 -8.07
C ALA A 22 -14.99 -0.59 -7.29
N THR A 23 -15.56 0.03 -6.25
CA THR A 23 -16.68 -0.53 -5.48
C THR A 23 -17.95 -0.65 -6.30
N GLU A 24 -18.27 0.36 -7.12
CA GLU A 24 -19.45 0.37 -8.00
C GLU A 24 -19.37 -0.72 -9.07
N ILE A 25 -18.18 -0.89 -9.67
CA ILE A 25 -17.97 -1.79 -10.81
C ILE A 25 -17.70 -3.23 -10.39
N LEU A 26 -16.87 -3.46 -9.37
CA LEU A 26 -16.47 -4.80 -8.95
C LEU A 26 -17.50 -5.46 -8.03
N GLN A 27 -18.33 -4.68 -7.34
CA GLN A 27 -19.43 -5.16 -6.50
C GLN A 27 -19.00 -6.28 -5.53
N ASP A 28 -19.55 -7.49 -5.65
CA ASP A 28 -19.25 -8.65 -4.82
C ASP A 28 -17.76 -9.06 -4.85
N LYS A 29 -17.04 -8.72 -5.93
CA LYS A 29 -15.61 -8.97 -6.09
C LYS A 29 -14.72 -7.92 -5.40
N ILE A 30 -15.29 -6.86 -4.83
CA ILE A 30 -14.49 -5.80 -4.17
C ILE A 30 -13.62 -6.34 -3.03
N MET A 31 -14.14 -7.32 -2.29
CA MET A 31 -13.41 -7.93 -1.18
C MET A 31 -12.20 -8.73 -1.68
N LEU A 32 -12.31 -9.37 -2.86
CA LEU A 32 -11.16 -10.02 -3.48
C LEU A 32 -10.10 -8.96 -3.78
N PHE A 33 -10.44 -7.93 -4.56
CA PHE A 33 -9.56 -6.84 -4.94
C PHE A 33 -8.80 -6.22 -3.75
N VAL A 34 -9.51 -5.87 -2.68
CA VAL A 34 -8.91 -5.33 -1.45
C VAL A 34 -7.96 -6.33 -0.79
N ASN A 35 -8.32 -7.62 -0.73
CA ASN A 35 -7.45 -8.65 -0.15
C ASN A 35 -6.18 -8.90 -0.98
N GLN A 36 -6.24 -8.80 -2.31
CA GLN A 36 -5.06 -8.97 -3.17
C GLN A 36 -4.07 -7.82 -2.96
N ILE A 37 -4.57 -6.58 -2.84
CA ILE A 37 -3.76 -5.42 -2.49
C ILE A 37 -3.21 -5.56 -1.06
N GLY A 38 -4.06 -5.96 -0.11
CA GLY A 38 -3.69 -6.15 1.30
C GLY A 38 -2.57 -7.18 1.50
N GLU A 39 -2.57 -8.30 0.75
CA GLU A 39 -1.48 -9.28 0.84
C GLU A 39 -0.13 -8.67 0.44
N ILE A 40 -0.10 -7.81 -0.59
CA ILE A 40 1.11 -7.07 -1.00
C ILE A 40 1.53 -6.06 0.07
N VAL A 41 0.60 -5.19 0.49
CA VAL A 41 0.86 -4.12 1.46
C VAL A 41 1.38 -4.71 2.77
N HIS A 42 0.68 -5.70 3.33
CA HIS A 42 1.04 -6.32 4.60
C HIS A 42 2.33 -7.14 4.49
N GLY A 43 2.49 -7.90 3.41
CA GLY A 43 3.65 -8.76 3.20
C GLY A 43 4.94 -7.96 3.11
N ILE A 44 4.95 -6.86 2.34
CA ILE A 44 6.14 -6.02 2.18
C ILE A 44 6.41 -5.25 3.47
N ALA A 45 5.39 -4.66 4.10
CA ALA A 45 5.62 -3.93 5.32
C ALA A 45 6.18 -4.82 6.45
N ASP A 46 5.66 -6.05 6.64
CA ASP A 46 6.23 -7.00 7.60
C ASP A 46 7.69 -7.33 7.28
N GLU A 47 8.03 -7.52 6.00
CA GLU A 47 9.40 -7.77 5.58
C GLU A 47 10.34 -6.58 5.88
N TYR A 48 9.82 -5.35 5.85
CA TYR A 48 10.51 -4.12 6.26
C TYR A 48 10.22 -3.72 7.72
N HIS A 49 9.88 -4.68 8.58
CA HIS A 49 9.69 -4.49 10.04
C HIS A 49 8.53 -3.56 10.47
N GLY A 50 7.60 -3.31 9.57
CA GLY A 50 6.32 -2.67 9.87
C GLY A 50 5.27 -3.70 10.32
N VAL A 51 4.18 -3.21 10.89
CA VAL A 51 3.05 -4.03 11.33
C VAL A 51 1.76 -3.47 10.74
N ALA A 52 0.97 -4.34 10.11
CA ALA A 52 -0.37 -4.01 9.66
C ALA A 52 -1.28 -3.85 10.88
N ASN A 53 -1.82 -2.65 11.09
CA ASN A 53 -2.65 -2.36 12.24
C ASN A 53 -4.14 -2.49 11.91
N ARG A 54 -4.61 -1.78 10.87
CA ARG A 54 -6.05 -1.71 10.52
C ARG A 54 -6.26 -1.68 9.02
N ASN A 55 -7.30 -2.38 8.58
CA ASN A 55 -7.85 -2.30 7.23
C ASN A 55 -9.14 -1.47 7.31
N LEU A 56 -9.23 -0.43 6.50
CA LEU A 56 -10.28 0.59 6.53
C LEU A 56 -10.98 0.68 5.18
N GLY A 57 -11.39 -0.47 4.62
CA GLY A 57 -12.01 -0.57 3.30
C GLY A 57 -11.03 -0.20 2.19
N GLU A 58 -10.96 1.10 1.85
CA GLU A 58 -10.09 1.64 0.81
C GLU A 58 -8.65 1.90 1.28
N ALA A 59 -8.40 1.85 2.59
CA ALA A 59 -7.11 2.23 3.15
C ALA A 59 -6.52 1.21 4.14
N PHE A 60 -5.19 1.21 4.27
CA PHE A 60 -4.47 0.41 5.26
C PHE A 60 -3.57 1.29 6.13
N LEU A 61 -3.61 1.02 7.44
CA LEU A 61 -2.77 1.67 8.44
C LEU A 61 -1.62 0.74 8.84
N MET A 62 -0.41 1.24 8.64
CA MET A 62 0.86 0.55 8.91
C MET A 62 1.65 1.29 9.98
N VAL A 63 2.30 0.55 10.89
CA VAL A 63 3.03 1.14 12.00
C VAL A 63 4.40 0.48 12.18
N TRP A 64 5.44 1.31 12.34
CA TRP A 64 6.76 0.89 12.79
C TRP A 64 6.97 1.47 14.19
N ARG A 65 6.85 0.62 15.21
CA ARG A 65 7.13 1.02 16.58
C ARG A 65 8.63 1.26 16.75
N LEU A 66 8.99 2.42 17.27
CA LEU A 66 10.37 2.77 17.51
C LEU A 66 10.81 2.28 18.89
N PRO A 67 12.06 1.80 19.05
CA PRO A 67 12.61 1.51 20.36
C PRO A 67 12.65 2.78 21.20
N PHE A 68 12.34 2.63 22.49
CA PHE A 68 12.36 3.73 23.45
C PHE A 68 13.79 4.26 23.62
N ALA A 69 13.94 5.58 23.61
CA ALA A 69 15.20 6.26 23.86
C ALA A 69 15.16 6.86 25.28
N GLU A 70 15.67 6.11 26.27
CA GLU A 70 15.77 6.56 27.67
C GLU A 70 16.65 7.82 27.82
N SER A 71 17.63 7.99 26.94
CA SER A 71 18.49 9.18 26.85
C SER A 71 18.96 9.40 25.42
N GLN A 72 19.26 10.67 25.08
CA GLN A 72 19.76 11.11 23.76
C GLN A 72 21.14 10.51 23.39
N GLU A 73 21.82 9.79 24.28
CA GLU A 73 23.20 9.32 24.07
C GLU A 73 23.32 7.85 23.62
N ASN A 74 22.21 7.10 23.55
CA ASN A 74 22.29 5.69 23.14
C ASN A 74 22.40 5.55 21.61
N LYS A 75 23.62 5.68 21.08
CA LYS A 75 23.95 5.54 19.64
C LYS A 75 23.38 4.26 18.99
N LYS A 76 23.25 3.16 19.74
CA LYS A 76 22.67 1.91 19.23
C LYS A 76 21.17 2.00 19.02
N VAL A 77 20.45 2.69 19.92
CA VAL A 77 19.02 2.95 19.77
C VAL A 77 18.78 3.87 18.58
N GLU A 78 19.59 4.92 18.45
CA GLU A 78 19.47 5.86 17.32
C GLU A 78 19.71 5.18 15.97
N ALA A 79 20.76 4.36 15.84
CA ALA A 79 21.01 3.59 14.62
C ALA A 79 19.84 2.66 14.26
N LYS A 80 19.20 2.03 15.25
CA LYS A 80 18.00 1.19 15.02
C LYS A 80 16.80 2.02 14.57
N ARG A 81 16.59 3.20 15.17
CA ARG A 81 15.50 4.13 14.80
C ARG A 81 15.69 4.65 13.38
N GLN A 82 16.91 5.06 13.02
CA GLN A 82 17.26 5.47 11.67
C GLN A 82 17.05 4.34 10.66
N LYS A 83 17.47 3.12 10.99
CA LYS A 83 17.25 1.96 10.12
C LYS A 83 15.77 1.66 9.90
N LEU A 84 14.95 1.76 10.95
CA LEU A 84 13.49 1.63 10.85
C LEU A 84 12.87 2.76 10.01
N ALA A 85 13.39 3.99 10.11
CA ALA A 85 12.98 5.11 9.27
C ALA A 85 13.25 4.82 7.79
N ASP A 86 14.46 4.41 7.43
CA ASP A 86 14.80 4.04 6.06
C ASP A 86 13.96 2.87 5.56
N MET A 87 13.76 1.83 6.40
CA MET A 87 12.91 0.69 6.06
C MET A 87 11.46 1.10 5.81
N SER A 88 10.91 2.00 6.62
CA SER A 88 9.53 2.46 6.46
C SER A 88 9.33 3.16 5.12
N VAL A 89 10.23 4.07 4.73
CA VAL A 89 10.17 4.78 3.45
C VAL A 89 10.33 3.80 2.29
N MET A 90 11.34 2.93 2.34
CA MET A 90 11.58 1.93 1.29
C MET A 90 10.42 0.93 1.15
N SER A 91 9.73 0.59 2.25
CA SER A 91 8.58 -0.32 2.19
C SER A 91 7.47 0.22 1.29
N PHE A 92 7.15 1.50 1.35
CA PHE A 92 6.11 2.11 0.52
C PHE A 92 6.51 2.18 -0.95
N VAL A 93 7.78 2.45 -1.23
CA VAL A 93 8.33 2.36 -2.59
C VAL A 93 8.20 0.94 -3.13
N LYS A 94 8.56 -0.07 -2.33
CA LYS A 94 8.44 -1.48 -2.73
C LYS A 94 7.00 -1.94 -2.89
N ILE A 95 6.07 -1.45 -2.07
CA ILE A 95 4.63 -1.69 -2.24
C ILE A 95 4.16 -1.12 -3.58
N LEU A 96 4.53 0.12 -3.91
CA LEU A 96 4.18 0.75 -5.18
C LEU A 96 4.68 -0.06 -6.38
N VAL A 97 5.94 -0.48 -6.34
CA VAL A 97 6.55 -1.34 -7.38
C VAL A 97 5.78 -2.66 -7.47
N ALA A 98 5.58 -3.35 -6.34
CA ALA A 98 4.93 -4.65 -6.31
C ALA A 98 3.49 -4.62 -6.83
N ILE A 99 2.71 -3.59 -6.47
CA ILE A 99 1.34 -3.40 -6.97
C ILE A 99 1.36 -3.25 -8.50
N ASN A 100 2.28 -2.45 -9.04
CA ASN A 100 2.33 -2.17 -10.48
C ASN A 100 2.97 -3.28 -11.31
N LYS A 101 3.75 -4.16 -10.69
CA LYS A 101 4.33 -5.33 -11.36
C LYS A 101 3.50 -6.60 -11.19
N SER A 102 2.52 -6.61 -10.29
CA SER A 102 1.69 -7.79 -10.00
C SER A 102 0.86 -8.20 -11.22
N PRO A 103 1.02 -9.42 -11.76
CA PRO A 103 0.16 -9.93 -12.83
C PRO A 103 -1.30 -10.02 -12.41
N VAL A 104 -1.55 -10.41 -11.15
CA VAL A 104 -2.89 -10.52 -10.58
C VAL A 104 -3.59 -9.16 -10.56
N LEU A 105 -2.88 -8.09 -10.20
CA LEU A 105 -3.47 -6.74 -10.23
C LEU A 105 -3.51 -6.14 -11.64
N ALA A 106 -2.64 -6.60 -12.54
CA ALA A 106 -2.68 -6.20 -13.94
C ALA A 106 -3.95 -6.67 -14.65
N GLU A 107 -4.58 -7.77 -14.23
CA GLU A 107 -5.87 -8.23 -14.77
C GLU A 107 -6.97 -7.16 -14.68
N TYR A 108 -7.00 -6.35 -13.61
CA TYR A 108 -7.99 -5.27 -13.46
C TYR A 108 -7.80 -4.13 -14.46
N ARG A 109 -6.60 -3.98 -15.05
CA ARG A 109 -6.34 -2.98 -16.09
C ARG A 109 -7.06 -3.29 -17.39
N HIS A 110 -7.51 -4.53 -17.56
CA HIS A 110 -8.25 -4.97 -18.74
C HIS A 110 -9.74 -5.19 -18.44
N HIS A 111 -10.22 -4.82 -17.26
CA HIS A 111 -11.60 -5.01 -16.87
C HIS A 111 -12.51 -4.00 -17.59
N PRO A 112 -13.49 -4.44 -18.40
CA PRO A 112 -14.23 -3.55 -19.30
C PRO A 112 -14.97 -2.43 -18.56
N GLY A 113 -15.63 -2.74 -17.45
CA GLY A 113 -16.34 -1.72 -16.66
C GLY A 113 -15.41 -0.73 -15.93
N LEU A 114 -14.15 -1.11 -15.66
CA LEU A 114 -13.19 -0.18 -15.06
C LEU A 114 -12.62 0.74 -16.13
N LEU A 115 -12.28 0.17 -17.30
CA LEU A 115 -11.84 0.94 -18.47
C LEU A 115 -12.88 1.94 -18.94
N GLU A 116 -14.16 1.54 -19.01
CA GLU A 116 -15.26 2.43 -19.41
C GLU A 116 -15.38 3.67 -18.49
N ARG A 117 -15.11 3.52 -17.19
CA ARG A 117 -15.26 4.60 -16.20
C ARG A 117 -13.98 5.39 -15.94
N LEU A 118 -12.82 4.76 -16.08
CA LEU A 118 -11.53 5.31 -15.66
C LEU A 118 -10.56 5.57 -16.82
N GLY A 119 -10.86 5.09 -18.02
CA GLY A 119 -10.03 5.25 -19.21
C GLY A 119 -9.07 4.07 -19.46
N ASP A 120 -8.52 4.05 -20.68
CA ASP A 120 -7.65 2.98 -21.20
C ASP A 120 -6.29 2.88 -20.49
N ASP A 121 -5.89 3.94 -19.78
CA ASP A 121 -4.64 4.01 -19.03
C ASP A 121 -4.78 3.61 -17.56
N TYR A 122 -5.96 3.10 -17.15
CA TYR A 122 -6.22 2.72 -15.76
C TYR A 122 -5.18 1.72 -15.23
N ARG A 123 -4.64 2.04 -14.06
CA ARG A 123 -3.82 1.14 -13.25
C ARG A 123 -4.29 1.11 -11.81
N VAL A 124 -4.29 -0.09 -11.23
CA VAL A 124 -4.38 -0.26 -9.78
C VAL A 124 -3.17 0.41 -9.14
N THR A 125 -3.41 1.44 -8.35
CA THR A 125 -2.37 2.19 -7.66
C THR A 125 -2.90 2.74 -6.33
N MET A 126 -2.01 3.29 -5.52
CA MET A 126 -2.32 3.78 -4.18
C MET A 126 -1.70 5.16 -3.94
N GLY A 127 -2.24 5.91 -2.98
CA GLY A 127 -1.56 7.05 -2.36
C GLY A 127 -0.96 6.63 -1.04
N PHE A 128 0.15 7.27 -0.65
CA PHE A 128 0.87 6.97 0.58
C PHE A 128 1.19 8.25 1.35
N GLY A 129 0.92 8.23 2.65
CA GLY A 129 1.26 9.30 3.58
C GLY A 129 2.02 8.74 4.76
N VAL A 130 3.22 9.24 5.03
CA VAL A 130 4.10 8.70 6.07
C VAL A 130 4.57 9.81 7.00
N HIS A 131 4.39 9.59 8.30
CA HIS A 131 4.73 10.57 9.33
C HIS A 131 5.30 9.85 10.56
N ALA A 132 6.16 10.54 11.32
CA ALA A 132 6.69 10.01 12.57
C ALA A 132 6.27 10.88 13.74
N GLY A 133 5.87 10.24 14.85
CA GLY A 133 5.48 10.93 16.07
C GLY A 133 5.04 9.98 17.17
N TRP A 134 4.62 10.54 18.30
CA TRP A 134 4.07 9.75 19.40
C TRP A 134 2.66 9.23 19.10
N ALA A 135 2.29 8.11 19.70
CA ALA A 135 0.93 7.60 19.74
C ALA A 135 0.64 6.85 21.04
N ILE A 136 -0.64 6.75 21.41
CA ILE A 136 -1.08 5.84 22.47
C ILE A 136 -1.42 4.51 21.83
N GLU A 137 -0.61 3.49 22.11
CA GLU A 137 -0.84 2.11 21.73
C GLU A 137 -1.70 1.42 22.79
N GLY A 138 -2.77 0.75 22.39
CA GLY A 138 -3.60 0.00 23.33
C GLY A 138 -4.80 -0.67 22.70
N ALA A 139 -5.49 -1.47 23.49
CA ALA A 139 -6.77 -2.07 23.11
C ALA A 139 -7.89 -1.03 23.23
N ILE A 140 -8.65 -0.81 22.16
CA ILE A 140 -9.87 -0.02 22.16
C ILE A 140 -11.06 -0.91 21.81
N GLY A 141 -12.17 -0.73 22.52
CA GLY A 141 -13.39 -1.47 22.24
C GLY A 141 -14.24 -1.71 23.48
N SER A 142 -15.09 -2.72 23.39
CA SER A 142 -15.98 -3.19 24.45
C SER A 142 -15.81 -4.70 24.64
N GLU A 143 -16.60 -5.31 25.52
CA GLU A 143 -16.62 -6.77 25.68
C GLU A 143 -17.02 -7.54 24.41
N PHE A 144 -17.67 -6.86 23.46
CA PHE A 144 -18.16 -7.47 22.21
C PHE A 144 -17.13 -7.43 21.07
N LYS A 145 -16.22 -6.45 21.09
CA LYS A 145 -15.20 -6.26 20.05
C LYS A 145 -14.04 -5.44 20.59
N ILE A 146 -12.82 -5.93 20.39
CA ILE A 146 -11.58 -5.28 20.81
C ILE A 146 -10.63 -5.20 19.61
N ASP A 147 -10.13 -4.00 19.33
CA ASP A 147 -9.11 -3.75 18.30
C ASP A 147 -7.84 -3.18 18.94
N ALA A 148 -6.68 -3.68 18.53
CA ALA A 148 -5.42 -3.00 18.82
C ALA A 148 -5.34 -1.68 18.02
N SER A 149 -5.04 -0.57 18.70
CA SER A 149 -5.11 0.77 18.13
C SER A 149 -3.89 1.61 18.45
N TYR A 150 -3.63 2.57 17.57
CA TYR A 150 -2.78 3.72 17.83
C TYR A 150 -3.66 4.97 17.74
N LEU A 151 -3.67 5.78 18.80
CA LEU A 151 -4.44 7.03 18.86
C LEU A 151 -3.51 8.22 19.03
N SER A 152 -3.56 9.18 18.10
CA SER A 152 -2.74 10.38 18.12
C SER A 152 -3.16 11.37 17.02
N PRO A 153 -2.98 12.69 17.22
CA PRO A 153 -2.95 13.66 16.11
C PRO A 153 -1.95 13.27 15.00
N ASN A 154 -0.86 12.57 15.33
CA ASN A 154 0.14 12.11 14.36
C ASN A 154 -0.40 11.01 13.42
N VAL A 155 -1.38 10.20 13.87
CA VAL A 155 -2.06 9.23 12.99
C VAL A 155 -2.89 9.97 11.94
N ASN A 156 -3.58 11.03 12.36
CA ASN A 156 -4.36 11.87 11.45
C ASN A 156 -3.45 12.61 10.46
N MET A 157 -2.26 13.04 10.87
CA MET A 157 -1.27 13.64 9.98
C MET A 157 -0.89 12.68 8.83
N ALA A 158 -0.55 11.43 9.13
CA ALA A 158 -0.23 10.44 8.09
C ALA A 158 -1.38 10.24 7.09
N SER A 159 -2.62 10.14 7.58
CA SER A 159 -3.81 10.06 6.73
C SER A 159 -4.00 11.31 5.85
N ARG A 160 -3.77 12.51 6.39
CA ARG A 160 -3.83 13.77 5.63
C ARG A 160 -2.76 13.84 4.56
N LEU A 161 -1.54 13.38 4.85
CA LEU A 161 -0.48 13.26 3.84
C LEU A 161 -0.91 12.32 2.71
N ALA A 162 -1.49 11.17 3.04
CA ALA A 162 -1.99 10.22 2.05
C ALA A 162 -3.10 10.85 1.19
N ALA A 163 -4.01 11.64 1.76
CA ALA A 163 -5.00 12.38 0.98
C ALA A 163 -4.37 13.48 0.09
N ALA A 164 -3.40 14.24 0.63
CA ALA A 164 -2.77 15.37 -0.04
C ALA A 164 -1.96 14.98 -1.28
N THR A 165 -1.49 13.74 -1.38
CA THR A 165 -0.85 13.20 -2.59
C THR A 165 -1.67 13.45 -3.86
N LYS A 166 -3.02 13.45 -3.78
CA LYS A 166 -3.92 13.78 -4.91
C LYS A 166 -3.73 15.21 -5.39
N GLN A 167 -3.60 16.16 -4.46
CA GLN A 167 -3.40 17.57 -4.77
C GLN A 167 -2.04 17.81 -5.43
N TYR A 168 -1.00 17.15 -4.91
CA TYR A 168 0.36 17.25 -5.45
C TYR A 168 0.60 16.37 -6.67
N LYS A 169 -0.38 15.54 -7.09
CA LYS A 169 -0.23 14.51 -8.13
C LYS A 169 1.03 13.66 -7.93
N THR A 170 1.35 13.35 -6.67
CA THR A 170 2.41 12.42 -6.30
C THR A 170 1.80 11.14 -5.74
N ILE A 171 2.62 10.13 -5.54
CA ILE A 171 2.18 8.85 -4.98
C ILE A 171 2.54 8.75 -3.49
N ILE A 172 3.68 9.29 -3.08
CA ILE A 172 4.16 9.19 -1.69
C ILE A 172 4.40 10.59 -1.16
N LEU A 173 3.85 10.90 0.02
CA LEU A 173 4.20 12.08 0.80
C LEU A 173 4.71 11.69 2.18
N CYS A 174 5.82 12.29 2.57
CA CYS A 174 6.48 12.10 3.85
C CYS A 174 6.65 13.45 4.55
N SER A 175 6.48 13.47 5.87
CA SER A 175 6.82 14.66 6.66
C SER A 175 8.33 14.84 6.84
N GLU A 176 8.78 16.08 7.01
CA GLU A 176 10.16 16.41 7.37
C GLU A 176 10.70 15.67 8.60
N VAL A 177 9.88 15.50 9.65
CA VAL A 177 10.30 14.79 10.87
C VAL A 177 10.82 13.39 10.55
N LEU A 178 10.17 12.68 9.62
CA LEU A 178 10.64 11.36 9.20
C LEU A 178 11.91 11.47 8.33
N ILE A 179 11.88 12.31 7.30
CA ILE A 179 12.95 12.34 6.30
C ILE A 179 14.22 13.00 6.84
N LYS A 180 14.13 14.18 7.41
CA LYS A 180 15.31 14.96 7.85
C LYS A 180 15.83 14.54 9.20
N ASN A 181 14.94 14.22 10.14
CA ASN A 181 15.34 14.00 11.53
C ASN A 181 15.58 12.52 11.86
N MET A 182 15.12 11.58 11.02
CA MET A 182 15.24 10.15 11.32
C MET A 182 15.95 9.35 10.21
N CYS A 183 15.60 9.55 8.93
CA CYS A 183 16.23 8.80 7.85
C CYS A 183 17.73 9.11 7.71
N SER A 184 18.47 8.13 7.21
CA SER A 184 19.91 8.30 6.93
C SER A 184 20.15 9.34 5.84
N SER A 185 21.32 9.97 5.87
CA SER A 185 21.75 10.89 4.81
C SER A 185 21.77 10.23 3.43
N HIS A 186 21.95 8.91 3.36
CA HIS A 186 21.86 8.16 2.11
C HIS A 186 20.41 8.13 1.60
N MET A 187 19.44 7.74 2.43
CA MET A 187 18.02 7.73 2.06
C MET A 187 17.48 9.13 1.69
N GLN A 188 17.92 10.17 2.41
CA GLN A 188 17.49 11.54 2.18
C GLN A 188 17.79 12.06 0.76
N LYS A 189 18.86 11.58 0.10
CA LYS A 189 19.22 11.98 -1.27
C LYS A 189 18.13 11.67 -2.29
N TYR A 190 17.32 10.66 -2.02
CA TYR A 190 16.25 10.19 -2.92
C TYR A 190 14.89 10.83 -2.60
N CYS A 191 14.82 11.70 -1.59
CA CYS A 191 13.62 12.38 -1.15
C CYS A 191 13.66 13.85 -1.55
N ARG A 192 12.72 14.27 -2.40
CA ARG A 192 12.60 15.67 -2.86
C ARG A 192 11.66 16.43 -1.93
N VAL A 193 12.11 17.56 -1.38
CA VAL A 193 11.21 18.52 -0.73
C VAL A 193 10.28 19.12 -1.79
N ILE A 194 8.99 19.27 -1.50
CA ILE A 194 8.01 19.76 -2.48
C ILE A 194 7.18 20.97 -2.05
N ASP A 195 6.97 21.16 -0.75
CA ASP A 195 6.21 22.29 -0.21
C ASP A 195 6.46 22.42 1.29
N ASN A 196 6.10 23.56 1.86
CA ASN A 196 6.04 23.79 3.29
C ASN A 196 4.66 24.36 3.62
N VAL A 197 3.87 23.61 4.40
CA VAL A 197 2.45 23.94 4.57
C VAL A 197 1.97 23.81 6.00
N THR A 198 0.99 24.64 6.36
CA THR A 198 0.14 24.38 7.52
C THR A 198 -1.07 23.57 7.07
N VAL A 199 -1.52 22.65 7.93
CA VAL A 199 -2.74 21.86 7.69
C VAL A 199 -3.86 22.35 8.59
N LYS A 200 -5.10 22.20 8.15
CA LYS A 200 -6.28 22.58 8.94
C LYS A 200 -6.21 22.04 10.38
N GLY A 201 -6.28 22.94 11.35
CA GLY A 201 -6.17 22.61 12.78
C GLY A 201 -4.75 22.55 13.35
N SER A 202 -3.69 22.83 12.57
CA SER A 202 -2.32 23.01 13.05
C SER A 202 -1.72 24.31 12.51
N LYS A 203 -1.24 25.17 13.41
CA LYS A 203 -0.44 26.35 13.03
C LYS A 203 1.03 26.02 12.81
N VAL A 204 1.48 24.83 13.22
CA VAL A 204 2.87 24.40 13.02
C VAL A 204 3.02 23.97 11.56
N PRO A 205 3.91 24.61 10.78
CA PRO A 205 4.16 24.23 9.41
C PRO A 205 4.85 22.87 9.33
N VAL A 206 4.55 22.13 8.28
CA VAL A 206 5.13 20.83 7.98
C VAL A 206 5.69 20.87 6.58
N ARG A 207 7.01 20.70 6.48
CA ARG A 207 7.68 20.54 5.20
C ARG A 207 7.41 19.13 4.66
N LEU A 208 6.99 19.08 3.40
CA LEU A 208 6.56 17.88 2.70
C LEU A 208 7.67 17.39 1.77
N TYR A 209 7.89 16.08 1.78
CA TYR A 209 8.81 15.39 0.90
C TYR A 209 8.05 14.37 0.06
N THR A 210 8.50 14.15 -1.17
CA THR A 210 8.06 13.04 -2.03
C THR A 210 9.24 12.12 -2.33
N ILE A 211 8.93 10.89 -2.71
CA ILE A 211 9.87 9.98 -3.35
C ILE A 211 9.41 9.79 -4.80
N ASP A 212 10.19 10.34 -5.72
CA ASP A 212 9.87 10.32 -7.15
C ASP A 212 10.07 8.90 -7.72
N VAL A 213 8.98 8.31 -8.21
CA VAL A 213 8.92 6.96 -8.80
C VAL A 213 7.90 6.98 -9.94
N ASP A 214 8.35 6.78 -11.18
CA ASP A 214 7.51 6.59 -12.34
C ASP A 214 7.04 5.14 -12.38
N TYR A 215 5.91 4.88 -11.72
CA TYR A 215 5.33 3.55 -11.67
C TYR A 215 4.69 3.12 -13.00
N LEU A 216 4.51 4.04 -13.97
CA LEU A 216 3.96 3.72 -15.28
C LEU A 216 5.01 3.03 -16.17
N SER A 217 6.29 3.37 -16.00
CA SER A 217 7.40 2.73 -16.71
C SER A 217 7.68 1.29 -16.28
N LEU A 218 7.09 0.84 -15.16
CA LEU A 218 7.30 -0.50 -14.64
C LEU A 218 6.53 -1.54 -15.48
N PRO A 219 7.21 -2.57 -16.02
CA PRO A 219 6.56 -3.66 -16.72
C PRO A 219 5.86 -4.59 -15.73
N VAL A 220 4.77 -5.22 -16.17
CA VAL A 220 4.17 -6.34 -15.43
C VAL A 220 5.22 -7.45 -15.38
N ALA A 221 5.43 -8.05 -14.21
CA ALA A 221 6.39 -9.14 -14.08
C ALA A 221 5.90 -10.38 -14.85
N ASP A 222 6.78 -11.09 -15.56
CA ASP A 222 6.36 -12.35 -16.16
C ASP A 222 6.13 -13.38 -15.06
N SER A 223 5.12 -14.24 -15.20
CA SER A 223 4.83 -15.31 -14.24
C SER A 223 6.02 -16.23 -13.95
N GLU A 224 6.94 -16.35 -14.92
CA GLU A 224 8.17 -17.15 -14.84
C GLU A 224 9.37 -16.41 -14.24
N THR A 225 9.48 -15.09 -14.42
CA THR A 225 10.56 -14.22 -13.90
C THR A 225 10.19 -13.50 -12.60
N MET A 226 8.92 -13.57 -12.19
CA MET A 226 8.39 -12.97 -10.98
C MET A 226 9.29 -13.27 -9.78
N ASP A 227 9.81 -12.22 -9.13
CA ASP A 227 10.71 -12.36 -7.98
C ASP A 227 10.11 -13.38 -7.00
N SER A 228 10.94 -14.30 -6.50
CA SER A 228 10.61 -15.23 -5.43
C SER A 228 9.85 -14.56 -4.27
N HIS A 229 10.12 -13.27 -4.02
CA HIS A 229 9.39 -12.40 -3.08
C HIS A 229 7.93 -12.19 -3.49
N LEU A 230 7.70 -11.65 -4.68
CA LEU A 230 6.36 -11.43 -5.26
C LEU A 230 5.60 -12.76 -5.43
N ARG A 231 6.27 -13.84 -5.85
CA ARG A 231 5.66 -15.19 -5.94
C ARG A 231 5.14 -15.70 -4.60
N GLY A 232 5.88 -15.49 -3.50
CA GLY A 232 5.46 -15.91 -2.16
C GLY A 232 4.22 -15.16 -1.67
N VAL A 233 4.18 -13.84 -1.92
CA VAL A 233 3.06 -12.95 -1.61
C VAL A 233 1.84 -13.31 -2.49
N LEU A 234 2.02 -13.47 -3.80
CA LEU A 234 0.94 -13.66 -4.78
C LEU A 234 0.42 -15.11 -4.90
N SER A 235 1.14 -16.12 -4.41
CA SER A 235 0.68 -17.54 -4.44
C SER A 235 -0.60 -17.81 -3.62
N ARG A 236 -0.94 -16.90 -2.69
CA ARG A 236 -2.14 -17.02 -1.84
C ARG A 236 -3.40 -16.49 -2.50
N THR A 237 -3.26 -15.48 -3.34
CA THR A 237 -4.35 -14.91 -4.14
C THR A 237 -4.99 -15.96 -5.05
N ASN A 238 -4.18 -16.82 -5.66
CA ASN A 238 -4.66 -17.86 -6.57
C ASN A 238 -5.30 -19.05 -5.85
N SER A 239 -4.87 -19.38 -4.62
CA SER A 239 -5.47 -20.47 -3.84
C SER A 239 -6.81 -20.08 -3.20
N ALA A 240 -7.00 -18.80 -2.86
CA ALA A 240 -8.30 -18.26 -2.48
C ALA A 240 -9.27 -18.19 -3.68
N GLN A 241 -8.79 -17.81 -4.88
CA GLN A 241 -9.57 -17.87 -6.12
C GLN A 241 -10.00 -19.30 -6.49
N ALA A 242 -9.10 -20.29 -6.38
CA ALA A 242 -9.42 -21.68 -6.71
C ALA A 242 -10.54 -22.24 -5.82
N GLN A 243 -10.56 -21.90 -4.52
CA GLN A 243 -11.61 -22.36 -3.60
C GLN A 243 -12.97 -21.67 -3.81
N ILE A 244 -12.97 -20.42 -4.31
CA ILE A 244 -14.19 -19.64 -4.55
C ILE A 244 -14.80 -19.96 -5.93
N LEU A 245 -13.97 -20.34 -6.91
CA LEU A 245 -14.45 -20.81 -8.22
C LEU A 245 -15.03 -22.24 -8.14
N ASP A 246 -14.47 -23.12 -7.30
CA ASP A 246 -14.99 -24.49 -7.11
C ASP A 246 -16.34 -24.52 -6.38
N SER A 247 -16.64 -23.57 -5.50
CA SER A 247 -17.92 -23.51 -4.78
C SER A 247 -19.09 -23.03 -5.64
N ASN A 248 -18.82 -22.27 -6.72
CA ASN A 248 -19.84 -21.76 -7.64
C ASN A 248 -20.21 -22.74 -8.78
N ASN A 249 -19.45 -23.83 -8.97
CA ASN A 249 -19.77 -24.90 -9.93
C ASN A 249 -20.55 -26.08 -9.30
N GLY A 250 -20.93 -25.98 -8.03
CA GLY A 250 -21.78 -26.95 -7.35
C GLY A 250 -23.26 -26.81 -7.76
N THR A 251 -23.64 -27.46 -8.86
CA THR A 251 -25.02 -27.62 -9.37
C THR A 251 -26.06 -27.80 -8.25
N VAL A 252 -26.85 -26.76 -7.96
CA VAL A 252 -28.00 -26.85 -7.06
C VAL A 252 -29.14 -27.53 -7.81
N VAL A 253 -29.25 -28.85 -7.68
CA VAL A 253 -30.47 -29.57 -8.04
C VAL A 253 -31.54 -29.24 -7.00
N ARG A 254 -32.40 -28.26 -7.31
CA ARG A 254 -33.63 -28.00 -6.55
C ARG A 254 -34.55 -29.23 -6.62
N LYS A 255 -34.62 -30.02 -5.56
CA LYS A 255 -35.74 -30.94 -5.35
C LYS A 255 -36.88 -30.17 -4.68
N HIS A 256 -37.99 -30.02 -5.40
CA HIS A 256 -39.28 -29.66 -4.81
C HIS A 256 -39.70 -30.75 -3.81
N GLY A 257 -39.84 -30.37 -2.54
CA GLY A 257 -40.44 -31.20 -1.49
C GLY A 257 -41.73 -30.55 -1.03
N SER A 258 -42.85 -31.17 -1.38
CA SER A 258 -44.21 -30.84 -0.93
C SER A 258 -44.35 -31.05 0.59
N PHE A 259 -45.03 -30.10 1.24
CA PHE A 259 -45.49 -30.16 2.62
C PHE A 259 -46.48 -31.32 2.82
N ALA A 260 -46.28 -32.11 3.87
CA ALA A 260 -47.33 -32.87 4.55
C ALA A 260 -46.99 -33.02 6.04
N SER A 261 -47.95 -32.62 6.87
CA SER A 261 -47.95 -32.70 8.34
C SER A 261 -48.39 -34.08 8.84
N SER A 262 -47.83 -34.56 9.95
CA SER A 262 -48.60 -35.20 11.05
C SER A 262 -47.72 -35.62 12.23
N ASN A 263 -48.26 -35.36 13.43
CA ASN A 263 -47.80 -35.78 14.76
C ASN A 263 -47.68 -37.32 14.93
N GLY A 264 -46.87 -37.76 15.91
CA GLY A 264 -46.96 -39.13 16.45
C GLY A 264 -45.79 -39.55 17.34
N SER A 265 -46.12 -39.92 18.57
CA SER A 265 -45.29 -40.22 19.74
C SER A 265 -44.80 -41.68 19.87
N VAL A 266 -43.60 -41.84 20.44
CA VAL A 266 -43.15 -42.81 21.49
C VAL A 266 -43.00 -44.33 21.20
N THR A 267 -41.87 -44.85 21.73
CA THR A 267 -41.45 -46.22 22.07
C THR A 267 -40.54 -46.97 21.10
N GLY A 268 -39.49 -47.58 21.67
CA GLY A 268 -38.37 -48.18 20.96
C GLY A 268 -38.40 -49.70 20.90
N MET A 269 -37.49 -50.28 20.13
CA MET A 269 -36.91 -51.60 20.38
C MET A 269 -35.72 -51.87 19.44
N ARG A 270 -34.67 -52.48 20.00
CA ARG A 270 -33.54 -53.11 19.30
C ARG A 270 -34.05 -54.21 18.34
N ARG A 271 -33.46 -54.31 17.13
CA ARG A 271 -32.78 -55.55 16.64
C ARG A 271 -32.20 -55.45 15.21
N LYS A 272 -30.96 -55.93 15.12
CA LYS A 272 -30.29 -56.73 14.07
C LYS A 272 -30.10 -56.21 12.63
N LYS A 273 -28.80 -56.06 12.33
CA LYS A 273 -28.05 -56.37 11.08
C LYS A 273 -28.82 -57.13 9.99
N ARG A 274 -28.78 -56.60 8.77
CA ARG A 274 -28.65 -57.38 7.53
C ARG A 274 -27.94 -56.58 6.44
N ARG A 275 -26.86 -57.17 5.90
CA ARG A 275 -26.13 -56.73 4.71
C ARG A 275 -26.92 -57.11 3.47
N HIS A 276 -27.06 -56.21 2.51
CA HIS A 276 -27.30 -56.59 1.12
C HIS A 276 -26.46 -55.74 0.16
N SER A 277 -25.55 -56.44 -0.52
CA SER A 277 -24.82 -56.04 -1.71
C SER A 277 -25.76 -56.14 -2.93
N GLY A 278 -26.02 -55.01 -3.59
CA GLY A 278 -26.81 -54.95 -4.82
C GLY A 278 -26.02 -54.25 -5.93
N ARG A 279 -25.57 -55.04 -6.89
CA ARG A 279 -24.82 -54.70 -8.11
C ARG A 279 -25.76 -54.04 -9.14
N ARG A 280 -25.40 -52.86 -9.67
CA ARG A 280 -25.98 -52.27 -10.91
C ARG A 280 -24.84 -51.66 -11.72
N GLN A 281 -24.39 -52.37 -12.75
CA GLN A 281 -24.74 -52.19 -14.18
C GLN A 281 -24.17 -50.90 -14.78
N SER A 282 -23.09 -51.11 -15.52
CA SER A 282 -22.44 -50.19 -16.46
C SER A 282 -23.32 -49.99 -17.69
N ASN A 283 -23.58 -48.74 -18.06
CA ASN A 283 -23.91 -48.36 -19.43
C ASN A 283 -22.93 -47.28 -19.90
N ARG A 284 -22.25 -47.57 -21.01
CA ARG A 284 -21.38 -46.65 -21.74
C ARG A 284 -22.25 -45.68 -22.54
N ILE A 285 -21.94 -44.39 -22.48
CA ILE A 285 -22.08 -43.49 -23.63
C ILE A 285 -20.76 -42.72 -23.73
N ALA A 286 -20.09 -42.89 -24.87
CA ALA A 286 -18.83 -42.25 -25.22
C ALA A 286 -19.09 -40.86 -25.78
N GLY A 287 -18.26 -39.88 -25.40
CA GLY A 287 -18.28 -38.53 -25.95
C GLY A 287 -17.88 -37.47 -24.93
N ALA A 288 -16.63 -37.53 -24.43
CA ALA A 288 -16.06 -36.43 -23.64
C ALA A 288 -14.66 -36.12 -24.16
N VAL A 289 -14.53 -34.94 -24.75
CA VAL A 289 -13.25 -34.29 -25.07
C VAL A 289 -12.49 -34.14 -23.76
N THR A 290 -11.30 -34.74 -23.66
CA THR A 290 -10.39 -34.57 -22.52
C THR A 290 -9.87 -33.14 -22.46
N PRO A 291 -10.05 -32.39 -21.35
CA PRO A 291 -9.34 -31.13 -21.17
C PRO A 291 -7.85 -31.43 -20.87
N PRO A 292 -6.91 -30.61 -21.36
CA PRO A 292 -5.49 -30.87 -21.15
C PRO A 292 -5.11 -30.60 -19.69
N HIS A 293 -4.32 -31.53 -19.16
CA HIS A 293 -3.39 -31.41 -18.04
C HIS A 293 -3.84 -30.63 -16.80
N GLY A 294 -4.21 -31.39 -15.77
CA GLY A 294 -4.40 -30.91 -14.41
C GLY A 294 -3.18 -30.18 -13.86
N ILE A 295 -3.38 -28.92 -13.51
CA ILE A 295 -2.49 -28.16 -12.63
C ILE A 295 -2.46 -28.92 -11.30
N HIS A 296 -1.35 -29.61 -11.03
CA HIS A 296 -1.11 -30.24 -9.75
C HIS A 296 -1.19 -29.17 -8.65
N ASN A 297 -2.25 -29.26 -7.84
CA ASN A 297 -2.46 -28.44 -6.66
C ASN A 297 -1.42 -28.82 -5.59
N ARG A 298 -0.17 -28.34 -5.73
CA ARG A 298 0.87 -28.53 -4.71
C ARG A 298 0.44 -27.73 -3.48
N THR A 299 -0.03 -28.43 -2.46
CA THR A 299 -0.34 -27.85 -1.15
C THR A 299 0.87 -27.04 -0.66
N ILE A 300 0.71 -25.72 -0.66
CA ILE A 300 1.77 -24.78 -0.26
C ILE A 300 2.12 -25.04 1.21
N ASN A 301 3.36 -25.42 1.48
CA ASN A 301 3.84 -25.67 2.84
C ASN A 301 3.95 -24.32 3.60
N LYS A 302 2.92 -24.02 4.42
CA LYS A 302 2.79 -22.77 5.18
C LYS A 302 3.96 -22.53 6.14
N SER A 303 4.54 -23.58 6.74
CA SER A 303 5.68 -23.43 7.66
C SER A 303 6.96 -23.05 6.93
N LYS A 304 7.21 -23.65 5.77
CA LYS A 304 8.33 -23.28 4.89
C LYS A 304 8.23 -21.82 4.45
N LEU A 305 7.04 -21.36 4.03
CA LEU A 305 6.81 -19.96 3.66
C LEU A 305 7.04 -19.00 4.84
N ARG A 306 6.58 -19.35 6.05
CA ARG A 306 6.82 -18.53 7.24
C ARG A 306 8.32 -18.39 7.51
N ARG A 307 9.08 -19.49 7.49
CA ARG A 307 10.54 -19.49 7.68
C ARG A 307 11.26 -18.66 6.63
N MET A 308 10.82 -18.71 5.37
CA MET A 308 11.39 -17.88 4.31
C MET A 308 11.14 -16.38 4.53
N ARG A 309 9.93 -16.00 4.99
CA ARG A 309 9.61 -14.59 5.33
C ARG A 309 10.44 -14.10 6.50
N GLU A 310 10.53 -14.90 7.57
CA GLU A 310 11.36 -14.58 8.73
C GLU A 310 12.83 -14.42 8.32
N ALA A 311 13.37 -15.29 7.47
CA ALA A 311 14.74 -15.16 6.97
C ALA A 311 14.98 -13.87 6.17
N LYS A 312 14.04 -13.46 5.30
CA LYS A 312 14.13 -12.19 4.56
C LYS A 312 14.08 -10.98 5.48
N LYS A 313 13.16 -10.99 6.45
CA LYS A 313 13.03 -9.96 7.48
C LYS A 313 14.31 -9.83 8.31
N GLN A 314 14.91 -10.96 8.72
CA GLN A 314 16.19 -10.96 9.45
C GLN A 314 17.36 -10.47 8.60
N LYS A 315 17.43 -10.87 7.31
CA LYS A 315 18.43 -10.35 6.39
C LYS A 315 18.38 -8.82 6.30
N LYS A 316 17.19 -8.23 6.20
CA LYS A 316 17.05 -6.76 6.17
C LYS A 316 17.47 -6.10 7.48
N TRP A 317 17.31 -6.80 8.61
CA TRP A 317 17.73 -6.30 9.92
C TRP A 317 19.26 -6.34 10.11
N SER A 318 19.99 -7.22 9.41
CA SER A 318 21.44 -7.38 9.58
C SER A 318 22.20 -6.09 9.31
N GLU A 319 23.28 -5.83 10.06
CA GLU A 319 24.06 -4.58 9.96
C GLU A 319 24.60 -4.32 8.55
N GLU A 320 24.89 -5.37 7.79
CA GLU A 320 25.33 -5.34 6.39
C GLU A 320 24.25 -4.85 5.42
N TYR A 321 22.96 -4.94 5.78
CA TYR A 321 21.88 -4.50 4.91
C TYR A 321 21.65 -2.99 5.06
N VAL A 322 22.19 -2.23 4.09
CA VAL A 322 21.92 -0.80 3.92
C VAL A 322 20.69 -0.64 3.04
N VAL A 323 19.64 -0.06 3.61
CA VAL A 323 18.33 0.01 2.94
C VAL A 323 18.37 0.85 1.66
N ALA A 324 19.13 1.95 1.69
CA ALA A 324 19.23 2.89 0.58
C ALA A 324 20.00 2.33 -0.63
N ASP A 325 20.84 1.30 -0.47
CA ASP A 325 21.57 0.68 -1.58
C ASP A 325 20.64 0.07 -2.63
N ALA A 326 19.39 -0.22 -2.26
CA ALA A 326 18.38 -0.65 -3.23
C ALA A 326 18.21 0.36 -4.38
N TRP A 327 18.41 1.66 -4.16
CA TRP A 327 18.30 2.67 -5.21
C TRP A 327 19.36 2.55 -6.31
N GLU A 328 20.49 1.89 -6.02
CA GLU A 328 21.63 1.75 -6.93
C GLU A 328 21.69 0.37 -7.59
N HIS A 329 21.08 -0.64 -6.97
CA HIS A 329 21.23 -2.04 -7.38
C HIS A 329 19.91 -2.70 -7.80
N ASP A 330 18.76 -2.11 -7.46
CA ASP A 330 17.46 -2.66 -7.83
C ASP A 330 16.99 -2.13 -9.18
N GLU A 331 16.93 -3.01 -10.17
CA GLU A 331 16.60 -2.66 -11.56
C GLU A 331 15.25 -1.94 -11.70
N ASP A 332 14.26 -2.29 -10.89
CA ASP A 332 12.94 -1.64 -10.93
C ASP A 332 13.00 -0.21 -10.41
N LEU A 333 13.80 0.03 -9.37
CA LEU A 333 13.98 1.38 -8.83
C LEU A 333 14.81 2.25 -9.77
N ILE A 334 15.85 1.70 -10.39
CA ILE A 334 16.65 2.39 -11.41
C ILE A 334 15.77 2.76 -12.59
N LEU A 335 14.96 1.82 -13.09
CA LEU A 335 14.04 2.04 -14.21
C LEU A 335 13.00 3.11 -13.87
N ALA A 336 12.31 2.97 -12.74
CA ALA A 336 11.26 3.91 -12.32
C ALA A 336 11.79 5.30 -11.97
N ARG A 337 13.11 5.47 -11.79
CA ARG A 337 13.72 6.78 -11.53
C ARG A 337 14.37 7.43 -12.74
N LYS A 338 14.44 6.72 -13.87
CA LYS A 338 15.20 7.13 -15.06
C LYS A 338 14.86 8.54 -15.56
N ILE A 339 13.60 8.95 -15.49
CA ILE A 339 13.13 10.26 -15.97
C ILE A 339 13.47 11.42 -15.02
N PHE A 340 13.70 11.15 -13.73
CA PHE A 340 13.99 12.17 -12.71
C PHE A 340 15.48 12.51 -12.72
N THR A 341 15.92 13.17 -13.79
CA THR A 341 17.33 13.48 -14.02
C THR A 341 17.90 14.42 -12.95
N PRO A 342 19.23 14.41 -12.71
CA PRO A 342 19.88 15.39 -11.85
C PRO A 342 19.60 16.84 -12.25
N THR A 343 19.45 17.11 -13.56
CA THR A 343 19.09 18.44 -14.08
C THR A 343 17.69 18.85 -13.65
N PHE A 344 16.69 17.96 -13.79
CA PHE A 344 15.33 18.22 -13.30
C PHE A 344 15.33 18.47 -11.79
N LEU A 345 15.92 17.57 -11.01
CA LEU A 345 15.96 17.67 -9.54
C LEU A 345 16.69 18.93 -9.08
N GLY A 346 17.79 19.29 -9.73
CA GLY A 346 18.57 20.50 -9.45
C GLY A 346 17.78 21.78 -9.74
N LYS A 347 17.14 21.87 -10.91
CA LYS A 347 16.29 23.01 -11.28
C LYS A 347 15.10 23.15 -10.34
N PHE A 348 14.40 22.05 -10.03
CA PHE A 348 13.28 22.08 -9.10
C PHE A 348 13.74 22.54 -7.71
N GLY A 349 14.85 21.98 -7.21
CA GLY A 349 15.39 22.37 -5.91
C GLY A 349 15.77 23.85 -5.83
N ALA A 350 16.33 24.42 -6.90
CA ALA A 350 16.58 25.86 -6.99
C ALA A 350 15.29 26.67 -7.00
N ALA A 351 14.29 26.24 -7.77
CA ALA A 351 12.99 26.90 -7.85
C ALA A 351 12.26 26.88 -6.49
N TYR A 352 12.28 25.75 -5.78
CA TYR A 352 11.73 25.61 -4.45
C TYR A 352 12.39 26.56 -3.44
N ARG A 353 13.74 26.66 -3.45
CA ARG A 353 14.45 27.60 -2.56
C ARG A 353 14.09 29.05 -2.85
N ASN A 354 13.94 29.43 -4.12
CA ASN A 354 13.48 30.77 -4.49
C ASN A 354 12.05 31.03 -4.01
N TYR A 355 11.15 30.05 -4.16
CA TYR A 355 9.78 30.14 -3.63
C TYR A 355 9.78 30.35 -2.12
N GLU A 356 10.53 29.53 -1.39
CA GLU A 356 10.65 29.60 0.06
C GLU A 356 11.23 30.95 0.52
N ALA A 357 12.22 31.49 -0.20
CA ALA A 357 12.82 32.79 0.07
C ALA A 357 11.97 34.01 -0.33
N GLY A 358 10.84 33.83 -1.01
CA GLY A 358 9.98 34.92 -1.48
C GLY A 358 10.34 35.47 -2.87
N GLU A 359 11.33 34.88 -3.55
CA GLU A 359 11.77 35.23 -4.91
C GLU A 359 10.85 34.62 -5.99
N TRP A 360 9.56 34.98 -5.92
CA TRP A 360 8.49 34.28 -6.64
C TRP A 360 8.53 34.42 -8.15
N LYS A 361 9.07 35.52 -8.69
CA LYS A 361 9.30 35.67 -10.14
C LYS A 361 10.32 34.67 -10.66
N ALA A 362 11.46 34.54 -9.97
CA ALA A 362 12.50 33.58 -10.31
C ALA A 362 12.01 32.14 -10.14
N ALA A 363 11.29 31.87 -9.05
CA ALA A 363 10.65 30.57 -8.82
C ALA A 363 9.67 30.21 -9.94
N ALA A 364 8.76 31.13 -10.32
CA ALA A 364 7.77 30.89 -11.36
C ALA A 364 8.38 30.58 -12.73
N SER A 365 9.47 31.26 -13.10
CA SER A 365 10.20 30.98 -14.34
C SER A 365 10.71 29.54 -14.36
N THR A 366 11.48 29.14 -13.35
CA THR A 366 12.07 27.80 -13.28
C THR A 366 11.00 26.72 -13.10
N LEU A 367 9.96 26.97 -12.32
CA LEU A 367 8.85 26.03 -12.13
C LEU A 367 8.04 25.82 -13.42
N THR A 368 7.94 26.82 -14.28
CA THR A 368 7.31 26.66 -15.61
C THR A 368 8.10 25.67 -16.45
N GLU A 369 9.44 25.69 -16.37
CA GLU A 369 10.28 24.70 -17.03
C GLU A 369 10.13 23.31 -16.40
N THR A 370 10.33 23.19 -15.08
CA THR A 370 10.34 21.86 -14.41
C THR A 370 9.00 21.16 -14.49
N LYS A 371 7.91 21.92 -14.60
CA LYS A 371 6.56 21.39 -14.83
C LYS A 371 6.51 20.44 -16.03
N ASP A 372 7.23 20.73 -17.12
CA ASP A 372 7.09 20.01 -18.39
C ASP A 372 8.32 19.13 -18.73
N MET A 373 9.34 19.07 -17.86
CA MET A 373 10.61 18.37 -18.10
C MET A 373 10.53 16.84 -18.11
N LEU A 374 9.49 16.25 -17.52
CA LEU A 374 9.42 14.79 -17.30
C LEU A 374 8.70 14.05 -18.44
N GLY A 375 8.26 14.74 -19.49
CA GLY A 375 7.37 14.20 -20.52
C GLY A 375 5.90 14.11 -20.08
N TYR A 376 5.62 14.46 -18.82
CA TYR A 376 4.29 14.74 -18.27
C TYR A 376 4.40 15.88 -17.25
N GLU A 377 3.26 16.42 -16.83
CA GLU A 377 3.19 17.51 -15.85
C GLU A 377 3.69 17.07 -14.45
N ASP A 378 4.83 17.60 -14.00
CA ASP A 378 5.28 17.44 -12.60
C ASP A 378 4.30 18.15 -11.65
N GLY A 379 3.58 17.35 -10.87
CA GLY A 379 2.56 17.82 -9.96
C GLY A 379 3.05 18.86 -8.94
N PRO A 380 4.13 18.62 -8.19
CA PRO A 380 4.71 19.62 -7.30
C PRO A 380 5.04 20.95 -7.99
N SER A 381 5.66 20.90 -9.18
CA SER A 381 5.95 22.12 -9.94
C SER A 381 4.67 22.87 -10.29
N ALA A 382 3.67 22.17 -10.81
CA ALA A 382 2.38 22.75 -11.18
C ALA A 382 1.64 23.36 -9.99
N VAL A 383 1.67 22.70 -8.83
CA VAL A 383 1.00 23.17 -7.60
C VAL A 383 1.63 24.46 -7.09
N LEU A 384 2.96 24.50 -6.95
CA LEU A 384 3.66 25.70 -6.50
C LEU A 384 3.48 26.84 -7.50
N LEU A 385 3.62 26.55 -8.80
CA LEU A 385 3.47 27.55 -9.86
C LEU A 385 2.06 28.15 -9.86
N LYS A 386 1.03 27.32 -9.67
CA LYS A 386 -0.36 27.78 -9.57
C LYS A 386 -0.56 28.71 -8.38
N PHE A 387 0.01 28.38 -7.23
CA PHE A 387 -0.08 29.21 -6.02
C PHE A 387 0.66 30.54 -6.19
N ILE A 388 1.87 30.52 -6.76
CA ILE A 388 2.64 31.74 -7.04
C ILE A 388 1.88 32.65 -8.02
N ARG A 389 1.32 32.08 -9.09
CA ARG A 389 0.55 32.83 -10.09
C ARG A 389 -0.75 33.40 -9.54
N SER A 390 -1.37 32.78 -8.54
CA SER A 390 -2.57 33.35 -7.89
C SER A 390 -2.29 34.59 -7.06
N HIS A 391 -1.02 34.94 -6.85
CA HIS A 391 -0.59 36.18 -6.21
C HIS A 391 0.28 37.03 -7.16
N GLU A 392 0.04 36.90 -8.48
CA GLU A 392 0.71 37.72 -9.49
C GLU A 392 2.25 37.62 -9.46
N CYS A 393 2.78 36.47 -9.03
CA CYS A 393 4.21 36.22 -8.86
C CYS A 393 4.91 37.15 -7.85
N VAL A 394 4.18 37.68 -6.88
CA VAL A 394 4.70 38.50 -5.79
C VAL A 394 4.37 37.83 -4.46
N ALA A 395 5.41 37.58 -3.66
CA ALA A 395 5.24 37.02 -2.32
C ALA A 395 4.54 38.03 -1.39
N PRO A 396 3.64 37.60 -0.50
CA PRO A 396 3.11 38.45 0.57
C PRO A 396 4.22 39.08 1.41
N LYS A 397 3.95 40.26 1.99
CA LYS A 397 4.95 40.96 2.84
C LYS A 397 5.33 40.17 4.10
N ASP A 398 4.41 39.33 4.56
CA ASP A 398 4.53 38.43 5.70
C ASP A 398 4.84 36.98 5.28
N TRP A 399 5.46 36.79 4.11
CA TRP A 399 5.82 35.46 3.64
C TRP A 399 6.88 34.80 4.53
N GLU A 400 6.47 33.80 5.31
CA GLU A 400 7.34 33.05 6.22
C GLU A 400 7.90 31.76 5.59
N GLY A 401 7.78 31.58 4.27
CA GLY A 401 8.26 30.39 3.57
C GLY A 401 7.29 29.20 3.63
N TYR A 402 6.03 29.41 4.02
CA TYR A 402 4.99 28.37 4.02
C TYR A 402 3.61 28.93 3.71
N ARG A 403 2.70 28.07 3.24
CA ARG A 403 1.31 28.43 2.92
C ARG A 403 0.30 27.52 3.63
N ALA A 404 -0.95 27.92 3.69
CA ALA A 404 -2.02 27.03 4.12
C ALA A 404 -2.33 25.99 3.03
N LEU A 405 -2.36 24.71 3.39
CA LEU A 405 -2.87 23.66 2.53
C LEU A 405 -4.40 23.76 2.49
N THR A 406 -4.93 24.27 1.39
CA THR A 406 -6.38 24.34 1.19
C THR A 406 -6.91 22.96 0.80
N GLU A 407 -7.89 22.46 1.56
CA GLU A 407 -8.62 21.25 1.19
C GLU A 407 -9.35 21.51 -0.15
N LYS A 408 -9.22 20.57 -1.09
CA LYS A 408 -10.24 20.34 -2.10
C LYS A 408 -10.70 18.90 -1.96
#